data_AF-G7VGH6-F1
#
_entry.id   AF-G7VGH6-F1
#
_cell.length_a   1.000
_cell.length_b   1.000
_cell.length_c   1.000
_cell.angle_alpha   90.00
_cell.angle_beta   90.00
_cell.angle_gamma   90.00
#
_symmetry.space_group_name_H-M   'P 1'
#
loop_
_entity.id
_entity.type
_entity.pdbx_description
1 polymer ?
#
loop_
_entity_poly.entity_id
_entity_poly.type
_entity_poly.pdbx_seq_one_letter_code
_entity_poly.pdbx_strand_id
1 'polypeptide(L)'
;MFAFPRGVECDVVVEYLGERGIGAKRERAELVLASVGDLRIGFWCPRDEFPGFDDIDEVRKTLGIDSLDVLVVVSYRPYVLVDYLNSLLERAHRWYGIRLDLKLLGVSSVEIETGLEEALGRALVEKPSKLGRGVKTEYVCPQCGRDFLHLYRQEKYFSRRYRGRVVQSIYGCPSCSFKARRVDLLD
;
A
#
# COMPACT_ATOMS: atom_id res chain seq x y z
N MET A 1 -5.32 2.72 -30.44
CA MET A 1 -5.74 3.56 -29.30
C MET A 1 -6.68 2.69 -28.48
N PHE A 2 -6.15 1.96 -27.49
CA PHE A 2 -6.97 1.02 -26.70
C PHE A 2 -7.57 1.78 -25.53
N ALA A 3 -8.86 2.09 -25.63
CA ALA A 3 -9.64 2.60 -24.52
C ALA A 3 -9.98 1.41 -23.60
N PHE A 4 -9.28 1.30 -22.47
CA PHE A 4 -9.72 0.40 -21.41
C PHE A 4 -11.05 0.90 -20.82
N PRO A 5 -12.00 0.02 -20.48
CA PRO A 5 -13.26 0.42 -19.89
C PRO A 5 -13.01 1.09 -18.53
N ARG A 6 -13.40 2.37 -18.44
CA ARG A 6 -13.15 3.26 -17.30
C ARG A 6 -13.80 2.72 -16.03
N GLY A 7 -13.03 2.53 -14.96
CA GLY A 7 -13.52 2.25 -13.61
C GLY A 7 -13.44 0.80 -13.13
N VAL A 8 -12.96 -0.11 -13.99
CA VAL A 8 -12.80 -1.54 -13.67
C VAL A 8 -11.68 -1.77 -12.64
N GLU A 9 -10.63 -0.94 -12.65
CA GLU A 9 -9.46 -1.14 -11.79
C GLU A 9 -9.83 -1.13 -10.30
N CYS A 10 -10.68 -0.20 -9.88
CA CYS A 10 -11.10 -0.11 -8.49
C CYS A 10 -12.08 -1.23 -8.10
N ASP A 11 -12.81 -1.82 -9.05
CA ASP A 11 -13.64 -3.01 -8.77
C ASP A 11 -12.74 -4.23 -8.53
N VAL A 12 -11.71 -4.40 -9.35
CA VAL A 12 -10.68 -5.45 -9.17
C VAL A 12 -9.95 -5.28 -7.84
N VAL A 13 -9.66 -4.05 -7.42
CA VAL A 13 -9.08 -3.77 -6.10
C VAL A 13 -10.00 -4.24 -4.97
N VAL A 14 -11.30 -3.93 -5.04
CA VAL A 14 -12.27 -4.33 -4.01
C VAL A 14 -12.39 -5.85 -3.95
N GLU A 15 -12.49 -6.51 -5.11
CA GLU A 15 -12.54 -7.97 -5.19
C GLU A 15 -11.28 -8.61 -4.61
N TYR A 16 -10.10 -8.15 -5.01
CA TYR A 16 -8.82 -8.63 -4.51
C TYR A 16 -8.69 -8.48 -2.98
N LEU A 17 -9.09 -7.32 -2.43
CA LEU A 17 -9.08 -7.11 -0.98
C LEU A 17 -10.09 -8.03 -0.26
N GLY A 18 -11.23 -8.29 -0.88
CA GLY A 18 -12.22 -9.26 -0.42
C GLY A 18 -11.67 -10.69 -0.36
N GLU A 19 -10.96 -11.14 -1.39
CA GLU A 19 -10.25 -12.43 -1.41
C GLU A 19 -9.23 -12.55 -0.27
N ARG A 20 -8.60 -11.44 0.09
CA ARG A 20 -7.63 -11.31 1.20
C ARG A 20 -8.29 -11.16 2.59
N GLY A 21 -9.62 -11.15 2.67
CA GLY A 21 -10.35 -10.92 3.91
C GLY A 21 -10.11 -9.53 4.53
N ILE A 22 -9.73 -8.54 3.72
CA ILE A 22 -9.49 -7.17 4.14
C ILE A 22 -10.74 -6.35 3.85
N GLY A 23 -11.26 -5.67 4.87
CA GLY A 23 -12.38 -4.75 4.71
C GLY A 23 -12.01 -3.57 3.80
N ALA A 24 -12.67 -3.49 2.65
CA ALA A 24 -12.54 -2.39 1.70
C ALA A 24 -13.84 -1.58 1.67
N LYS A 25 -13.73 -0.26 1.74
CA LYS A 25 -14.84 0.68 1.57
C LYS A 25 -14.54 1.57 0.38
N ARG A 26 -15.45 1.60 -0.59
CA ARG A 26 -15.38 2.58 -1.67
C ARG A 26 -15.82 3.93 -1.12
N GLU A 27 -14.88 4.88 -1.02
CA GLU A 27 -15.16 6.22 -0.54
C GLU A 27 -15.63 7.12 -1.68
N ARG A 28 -15.04 6.94 -2.88
CA ARG A 28 -15.43 7.62 -4.13
C ARG A 28 -15.27 6.67 -5.32
N ALA A 29 -15.75 7.09 -6.49
CA ALA A 29 -15.68 6.28 -7.71
C ALA A 29 -14.24 5.80 -8.04
N GLU A 30 -13.24 6.62 -7.74
CA GLU A 30 -11.82 6.38 -8.03
C GLU A 30 -11.00 6.06 -6.78
N LEU A 31 -11.63 5.96 -5.59
CA LEU A 31 -10.90 5.81 -4.34
C LEU A 31 -11.52 4.71 -3.47
N VAL A 32 -10.71 3.69 -3.21
CA VAL A 32 -11.02 2.60 -2.29
C VAL A 32 -10.14 2.74 -1.06
N LEU A 33 -10.75 2.71 0.12
CA LEU A 33 -10.06 2.73 1.40
C LEU A 33 -10.08 1.34 2.02
N ALA A 34 -8.93 0.90 2.50
CA ALA A 34 -8.77 -0.35 3.23
C ALA A 34 -8.12 -0.09 4.58
N SER A 35 -8.44 -0.92 5.55
CA SER A 35 -7.83 -0.85 6.89
C SER A 35 -7.40 -2.23 7.35
N VAL A 36 -6.18 -2.32 7.88
CA VAL A 36 -5.61 -3.55 8.44
C VAL A 36 -5.02 -3.23 9.81
N GLY A 37 -5.74 -3.59 10.86
CA GLY A 37 -5.48 -3.02 12.18
C GLY A 37 -5.72 -1.51 12.14
N ASP A 38 -4.73 -0.74 12.59
CA ASP A 38 -4.71 0.73 12.53
C ASP A 38 -4.04 1.27 11.25
N LEU A 39 -3.53 0.38 10.37
CA LEU A 39 -2.90 0.78 9.11
C LEU A 39 -3.98 1.17 8.09
N ARG A 40 -3.93 2.40 7.60
CA ARG A 40 -4.88 2.92 6.61
C ARG A 40 -4.24 2.99 5.24
N ILE A 41 -4.85 2.31 4.27
CA ILE A 41 -4.36 2.20 2.89
C ILE A 41 -5.42 2.77 1.95
N GLY A 42 -5.04 3.74 1.13
CA GLY A 42 -5.85 4.21 0.01
C GLY A 42 -5.41 3.55 -1.29
N PHE A 43 -6.36 3.20 -2.14
CA PHE A 43 -6.14 2.76 -3.51
C PHE A 43 -6.85 3.73 -4.43
N TRP A 44 -6.07 4.50 -5.20
CA TRP A 44 -6.58 5.49 -6.12
C TRP A 44 -6.46 4.97 -7.56
N CYS A 45 -7.60 4.86 -8.24
CA CYS A 45 -7.72 4.45 -9.64
C CYS A 45 -8.26 5.61 -10.46
N PRO A 46 -7.39 6.56 -10.89
CA PRO A 46 -7.83 7.72 -11.65
C PRO A 46 -8.41 7.30 -13.01
N ARG A 47 -9.51 7.93 -13.42
CA ARG A 47 -10.09 7.73 -14.76
C ARG A 47 -9.35 8.47 -15.85
N ASP A 48 -8.79 9.62 -15.49
CA ASP A 48 -7.97 10.42 -16.38
C ASP A 48 -6.52 9.91 -16.35
N GLU A 49 -5.85 9.93 -17.50
CA GLU A 49 -4.44 9.50 -17.58
C GLU A 49 -3.52 10.47 -16.81
N PHE A 50 -3.94 11.74 -16.70
CA PHE A 50 -3.24 12.81 -16.02
C PHE A 50 -4.22 13.73 -15.26
N PRO A 51 -4.75 13.28 -14.10
CA PRO A 51 -5.51 14.17 -13.21
C PRO A 51 -4.58 15.26 -12.70
N GLY A 52 -4.87 16.51 -13.05
CA GLY A 52 -4.15 17.67 -12.57
C GLY A 52 -4.67 18.09 -11.20
N PHE A 53 -3.79 18.16 -10.22
CA PHE A 53 -3.98 18.86 -8.96
C PHE A 53 -3.17 20.17 -8.98
N ASP A 54 -3.83 21.29 -8.70
CA ASP A 54 -3.17 22.60 -8.71
C ASP A 54 -2.22 22.74 -7.51
N ASP A 55 -2.64 22.23 -6.35
CA ASP A 55 -1.90 22.30 -5.10
C ASP A 55 -2.10 21.06 -4.21
N ILE A 56 -1.41 21.07 -3.06
CA ILE A 56 -1.49 19.98 -2.10
C ILE A 56 -2.84 19.90 -1.39
N ASP A 57 -3.55 21.01 -1.21
CA ASP A 57 -4.84 21.03 -0.51
C ASP A 57 -5.92 20.36 -1.35
N GLU A 58 -5.84 20.46 -2.68
CA GLU A 58 -6.69 19.70 -3.59
C GLU A 58 -6.43 18.19 -3.49
N VAL A 59 -5.17 17.76 -3.41
CA VAL A 59 -4.82 16.35 -3.18
C VAL A 59 -5.38 15.88 -1.84
N ARG A 60 -5.26 16.68 -0.78
CA ARG A 60 -5.78 16.36 0.56
C ARG A 60 -7.30 16.20 0.56
N LYS A 61 -8.03 17.10 -0.09
CA LYS A 61 -9.50 17.05 -0.22
C LYS A 61 -9.98 15.89 -1.09
N THR A 62 -9.23 15.56 -2.14
CA THR A 62 -9.64 14.55 -3.12
C THR A 62 -9.29 13.13 -2.68
N LEU A 63 -8.07 12.94 -2.18
CA LEU A 63 -7.52 11.62 -1.85
C LEU A 63 -7.47 11.34 -0.35
N GLY A 64 -7.75 12.33 0.51
CA GLY A 64 -7.79 12.13 1.96
C GLY A 64 -6.44 11.76 2.57
N ILE A 65 -5.33 12.16 1.94
CA ILE A 65 -3.97 11.70 2.25
C ILE A 65 -3.50 11.98 3.68
N ASP A 66 -4.10 12.96 4.38
CA ASP A 66 -3.80 13.25 5.78
C ASP A 66 -4.08 12.08 6.72
N SER A 67 -5.02 11.22 6.32
CA SER A 67 -5.49 10.10 7.11
C SER A 67 -4.90 8.76 6.68
N LEU A 68 -4.06 8.74 5.65
CA LEU A 68 -3.52 7.52 5.05
C LEU A 68 -2.06 7.31 5.45
N ASP A 69 -1.70 6.04 5.63
CA ASP A 69 -0.31 5.64 5.79
C ASP A 69 0.34 5.30 4.45
N VAL A 70 -0.45 4.73 3.55
CA VAL A 70 -0.02 4.30 2.23
C VAL A 70 -1.09 4.67 1.21
N LEU A 71 -0.68 5.23 0.08
CA LEU A 71 -1.52 5.44 -1.09
C LEU A 71 -0.95 4.64 -2.27
N VAL A 72 -1.76 3.71 -2.78
CA VAL A 72 -1.46 2.89 -3.95
C VAL A 72 -2.16 3.51 -5.15
N VAL A 73 -1.37 3.95 -6.14
CA VAL A 73 -1.87 4.48 -7.40
C VAL A 73 -1.98 3.34 -8.40
N VAL A 74 -3.20 3.05 -8.85
CA VAL A 74 -3.52 1.98 -9.79
C VAL A 74 -3.90 2.60 -11.13
N SER A 75 -2.98 2.58 -12.09
CA SER A 75 -3.23 3.15 -13.43
C SER A 75 -2.36 2.50 -14.49
N TYR A 76 -2.53 2.89 -15.75
CA TYR A 76 -1.66 2.42 -16.83
C TYR A 76 -0.21 2.93 -16.68
N ARG A 77 -0.03 4.13 -16.12
CA ARG A 77 1.27 4.79 -15.88
C ARG A 77 1.39 5.25 -14.42
N PRO A 78 1.42 4.32 -13.47
CA PRO A 78 1.30 4.65 -12.05
C PRO A 78 2.50 5.46 -11.54
N TYR A 79 3.70 5.20 -12.07
CA TYR A 79 4.93 5.87 -11.64
C TYR A 79 4.96 7.36 -12.00
N VAL A 80 4.37 7.74 -13.13
CA VAL A 80 4.28 9.16 -13.51
C VAL A 80 3.40 9.92 -12.51
N LEU A 81 2.29 9.32 -12.11
CA LEU A 81 1.39 9.90 -11.11
C LEU A 81 2.01 9.90 -9.70
N VAL A 82 2.75 8.84 -9.35
CA VAL A 82 3.50 8.78 -8.08
C VAL A 82 4.55 9.88 -8.01
N ASP A 83 5.33 10.09 -9.07
CA ASP A 83 6.37 11.13 -9.12
C ASP A 83 5.75 12.54 -9.09
N TYR A 84 4.62 12.71 -9.76
CA TYR A 84 3.85 13.94 -9.71
C TYR A 84 3.34 14.25 -8.29
N LEU A 85 2.74 13.28 -7.61
CA LEU A 85 2.29 13.43 -6.23
C LEU A 85 3.46 13.66 -5.27
N ASN A 86 4.59 12.94 -5.43
CA ASN A 86 5.81 13.19 -4.66
C ASN A 86 6.29 14.63 -4.84
N SER A 87 6.26 15.16 -6.07
CA SER A 87 6.66 16.54 -6.36
C SER A 87 5.73 17.56 -5.68
N LEU A 88 4.45 17.26 -5.53
CA LEU A 88 3.51 18.08 -4.75
C LEU A 88 3.81 18.00 -3.24
N LEU A 89 4.04 16.80 -2.71
CA LEU A 89 4.38 16.58 -1.29
C LEU A 89 5.69 17.27 -0.91
N GLU A 90 6.73 17.17 -1.75
CA GLU A 90 8.01 17.84 -1.51
C GLU A 90 7.86 19.36 -1.55
N ARG A 91 7.09 19.90 -2.50
CA ARG A 91 6.79 21.34 -2.53
C ARG A 91 6.05 21.76 -1.27
N ALA A 92 5.04 21.01 -0.84
CA ALA A 92 4.31 21.30 0.39
C ALA A 92 5.24 21.32 1.62
N HIS A 93 6.18 20.38 1.69
CA HIS A 93 7.17 20.35 2.77
C HIS A 93 8.11 21.56 2.73
N ARG A 94 8.66 21.90 1.56
CA ARG A 94 9.64 22.99 1.40
C ARG A 94 9.03 24.37 1.63
N TRP A 95 7.83 24.62 1.10
CA TRP A 95 7.23 25.96 1.07
C TRP A 95 6.32 26.22 2.28
N TYR A 96 5.65 25.20 2.80
CA TYR A 96 4.65 25.34 3.87
C TYR A 96 5.01 24.57 5.15
N GLY A 97 6.14 23.85 5.17
CA GLY A 97 6.55 23.05 6.33
C GLY A 97 5.68 21.82 6.59
N ILE A 98 4.74 21.49 5.69
CA ILE A 98 3.79 20.39 5.86
C ILE A 98 4.52 19.05 5.61
N ARG A 99 4.62 18.20 6.64
CA ARG A 99 5.20 16.85 6.53
C ARG A 99 4.08 15.81 6.57
N LEU A 100 3.85 15.15 5.45
CA LEU A 100 2.91 14.05 5.33
C LEU A 100 3.68 12.73 5.36
N ASP A 101 3.44 11.91 6.39
CA ASP A 101 4.04 10.59 6.55
C ASP A 101 3.25 9.54 5.75
N LEU A 102 3.22 9.76 4.43
CA LEU A 102 2.50 8.97 3.44
C LEU A 102 3.48 8.23 2.53
N LYS A 103 3.31 6.92 2.38
CA LYS A 103 4.01 6.14 1.38
C LYS A 103 3.23 6.07 0.07
N LEU A 104 3.85 6.47 -1.03
CA LEU A 104 3.29 6.25 -2.37
C LEU A 104 3.80 4.93 -2.98
N LEU A 105 2.88 4.16 -3.56
CA LEU A 105 3.15 2.94 -4.31
C LEU A 105 2.44 3.00 -5.66
N GLY A 106 3.02 2.40 -6.70
CA GLY A 106 2.42 2.32 -8.03
C GLY A 106 2.09 0.88 -8.42
N VAL A 107 0.93 0.69 -9.03
CA VAL A 107 0.48 -0.59 -9.61
C VAL A 107 0.02 -0.34 -11.04
N SER A 108 0.62 -1.08 -11.97
CA SER A 108 0.23 -1.02 -13.38
C SER A 108 -1.08 -1.76 -13.57
N SER A 109 -2.04 -1.15 -14.24
CA SER A 109 -3.31 -1.81 -14.59
C SER A 109 -3.12 -2.99 -15.57
N VAL A 110 -1.99 -3.05 -16.29
CA VAL A 110 -1.65 -4.16 -17.19
C VAL A 110 -1.39 -5.47 -16.43
N GLU A 111 -0.82 -5.37 -15.23
CA GLU A 111 -0.46 -6.50 -14.38
C GLU A 111 -1.09 -6.32 -12.99
N ILE A 112 -2.37 -5.93 -12.96
CA ILE A 112 -3.04 -5.49 -11.73
C ILE A 112 -3.04 -6.57 -10.63
N GLU A 113 -3.28 -7.84 -10.97
CA GLU A 113 -3.35 -8.91 -9.97
C GLU A 113 -2.02 -9.12 -9.23
N THR A 114 -0.92 -9.27 -9.97
CA THR A 114 0.42 -9.47 -9.39
C THR A 114 0.95 -8.19 -8.77
N GLY A 115 0.64 -7.03 -9.36
CA GLY A 115 1.00 -5.72 -8.87
C GLY A 115 0.32 -5.37 -7.55
N LEU A 116 -0.97 -5.69 -7.39
CA LEU A 116 -1.70 -5.52 -6.13
C LEU A 116 -1.15 -6.42 -5.03
N GLU A 117 -0.78 -7.66 -5.34
CA GLU A 117 -0.15 -8.55 -4.37
C GLU A 117 1.16 -7.98 -3.83
N GLU A 118 1.99 -7.43 -4.71
CA GLU A 118 3.24 -6.80 -4.29
C GLU A 118 3.00 -5.49 -3.54
N ALA A 119 2.12 -4.62 -4.04
CA ALA A 119 1.82 -3.34 -3.43
C ALA A 119 1.20 -3.49 -2.04
N LEU A 120 0.23 -4.39 -1.86
CA LEU A 120 -0.36 -4.68 -0.56
C LEU A 120 0.71 -5.24 0.38
N GLY A 121 1.57 -6.15 -0.10
CA GLY A 121 2.68 -6.68 0.68
C GLY A 121 3.63 -5.59 1.17
N ARG A 122 3.99 -4.63 0.31
CA ARG A 122 4.83 -3.47 0.68
C ARG A 122 4.11 -2.53 1.62
N ALA A 123 2.81 -2.30 1.42
CA ALA A 123 2.00 -1.44 2.28
C ALA A 123 1.96 -1.96 3.72
N LEU A 124 1.75 -3.26 3.91
CA LEU A 124 1.75 -3.90 5.24
C LEU A 124 3.11 -3.77 5.96
N VAL A 125 4.21 -3.75 5.22
CA VAL A 125 5.57 -3.61 5.77
C VAL A 125 5.88 -2.16 6.14
N GLU A 126 5.16 -1.18 5.59
CA GLU A 126 5.50 0.23 5.78
C GLU A 126 5.41 0.65 7.25
N LYS A 127 4.35 0.27 7.97
CA LYS A 127 4.19 0.55 9.40
C LYS A 127 3.71 -0.71 10.16
N PRO A 128 4.58 -1.70 10.43
CA PRO A 128 4.18 -2.99 11.00
C PRO A 128 3.50 -2.84 12.37
N SER A 129 3.92 -1.87 13.18
CA SER A 129 3.32 -1.57 14.48
C SER A 129 1.84 -1.17 14.41
N LYS A 130 1.36 -0.70 13.25
CA LYS A 130 -0.05 -0.42 13.03
C LYS A 130 -0.88 -1.66 12.70
N LEU A 131 -0.26 -2.78 12.35
CA LEU A 131 -0.97 -4.04 12.11
C LEU A 131 -1.42 -4.71 13.41
N GLY A 132 -0.77 -4.38 14.54
CA GLY A 132 -1.06 -4.92 15.86
C GLY A 132 0.15 -4.86 16.81
N ARG A 133 0.04 -5.50 17.97
CA ARG A 133 1.09 -5.46 19.01
C ARG A 133 2.33 -6.30 18.68
N GLY A 134 2.23 -7.20 17.69
CA GLY A 134 3.29 -8.12 17.29
C GLY A 134 3.60 -9.19 18.35
N VAL A 135 4.01 -10.38 17.91
CA VAL A 135 4.43 -11.49 18.78
C VAL A 135 5.93 -11.63 18.68
N LYS A 136 6.62 -11.61 19.83
CA LYS A 136 8.06 -11.83 19.90
C LYS A 136 8.43 -13.18 19.30
N THR A 137 9.43 -13.20 18.43
CA THR A 137 9.94 -14.42 17.78
C THR A 137 11.29 -14.83 18.36
N GLU A 138 11.81 -15.99 17.95
CA GLU A 138 13.17 -16.43 18.27
C GLU A 138 14.27 -15.68 17.49
N TYR A 139 13.92 -14.94 16.44
CA TYR A 139 14.90 -14.31 15.55
C TYR A 139 15.39 -13.00 16.16
N VAL A 140 16.71 -12.83 16.26
CA VAL A 140 17.33 -11.54 16.62
C VAL A 140 17.31 -10.60 15.41
N CYS A 141 17.09 -9.31 15.65
CA CYS A 141 17.10 -8.31 14.59
C CYS A 141 18.48 -8.27 13.90
N PRO A 142 18.56 -8.53 12.58
CA PRO A 142 19.83 -8.58 11.87
C PRO A 142 20.47 -7.19 11.69
N GLN A 143 19.68 -6.12 11.82
CA GLN A 143 20.17 -4.75 11.62
C GLN A 143 20.84 -4.17 12.88
N CYS A 144 20.26 -4.38 14.06
CA CYS A 144 20.78 -3.77 15.29
C CYS A 144 21.30 -4.77 16.32
N GLY A 145 20.91 -6.05 16.27
CA GLY A 145 21.29 -7.07 17.25
C GLY A 145 20.77 -6.85 18.68
N ARG A 146 20.04 -5.75 18.94
CA ARG A 146 19.63 -5.32 20.28
C ARG A 146 18.35 -5.99 20.78
N ASP A 147 17.51 -6.46 19.86
CA ASP A 147 16.17 -6.94 20.16
C ASP A 147 15.75 -8.06 19.21
N PHE A 148 14.66 -8.74 19.54
CA PHE A 148 14.06 -9.78 18.72
C PHE A 148 13.15 -9.17 17.65
N LEU A 149 12.98 -9.88 16.54
CA LEU A 149 11.95 -9.58 15.56
C LEU A 149 10.59 -9.93 16.14
N HIS A 150 9.63 -9.05 15.90
CA HIS A 150 8.23 -9.28 16.22
C HIS A 150 7.47 -9.62 14.94
N LEU A 151 6.66 -10.68 15.00
CA LEU A 151 5.72 -11.06 13.95
C LEU A 151 4.44 -10.24 14.12
N TYR A 152 4.18 -9.32 13.21
CA TYR A 152 3.03 -8.40 13.28
C TYR A 152 1.78 -8.95 12.58
N ARG A 153 1.97 -9.70 11.50
CA ARG A 153 0.87 -10.32 10.75
C ARG A 153 1.37 -11.56 10.05
N GLN A 154 0.56 -12.60 10.04
CA GLN A 154 0.76 -13.78 9.21
C GLN A 154 -0.56 -14.13 8.50
N GLU A 155 -0.47 -14.43 7.22
CA GLU A 155 -1.63 -14.70 6.38
C GLU A 155 -1.30 -15.78 5.36
N LYS A 156 -2.27 -16.68 5.11
CA LYS A 156 -2.19 -17.69 4.06
C LYS A 156 -3.12 -17.29 2.92
N TYR A 157 -2.63 -17.29 1.69
CA TYR A 157 -3.43 -16.96 0.52
C TYR A 157 -2.90 -17.65 -0.74
N PHE A 158 -3.68 -17.65 -1.81
CA PHE A 158 -3.24 -18.14 -3.12
C PHE A 158 -2.52 -17.00 -3.86
N SER A 159 -1.23 -17.16 -4.13
CA SER A 159 -0.44 -16.15 -4.83
C SER A 159 -0.66 -16.25 -6.33
N ARG A 160 -1.06 -15.14 -6.94
CA ARG A 160 -1.15 -15.04 -8.42
C ARG A 160 0.23 -15.01 -9.04
N ARG A 161 1.21 -14.44 -8.32
CA ARG A 161 2.63 -14.36 -8.75
C ARG A 161 3.30 -15.73 -8.78
N TYR A 162 3.13 -16.53 -7.73
CA TYR A 162 3.77 -17.85 -7.62
C TYR A 162 2.90 -19.01 -8.08
N ARG A 163 1.62 -18.74 -8.41
CA ARG A 163 0.61 -19.74 -8.84
C ARG A 163 0.48 -20.90 -7.85
N GLY A 164 0.52 -20.58 -6.56
CA GLY A 164 0.59 -21.56 -5.48
C GLY A 164 0.14 -20.96 -4.16
N ARG A 165 -0.02 -21.81 -3.14
CA ARG A 165 -0.37 -21.34 -1.79
C ARG A 165 0.87 -20.78 -1.11
N VAL A 166 0.73 -19.61 -0.48
CA VAL A 166 1.84 -18.96 0.20
C VAL A 166 1.44 -18.54 1.61
N VAL A 167 2.43 -18.49 2.49
CA VAL A 167 2.32 -17.82 3.80
C VAL A 167 3.13 -16.54 3.73
N GLN A 168 2.45 -15.40 3.91
CA GLN A 168 3.10 -14.13 4.09
C GLN A 168 3.19 -13.79 5.57
N SER A 169 4.40 -13.47 6.02
CA SER A 169 4.69 -13.04 7.39
C SER A 169 5.35 -11.66 7.37
N ILE A 170 4.82 -10.73 8.17
CA ILE A 170 5.37 -9.37 8.32
C ILE A 170 6.10 -9.29 9.65
N TYR A 171 7.39 -8.99 9.59
CA TYR A 171 8.25 -8.82 10.75
C TYR A 171 8.71 -7.37 10.90
N GLY A 172 8.94 -6.96 12.14
CA GLY A 172 9.58 -5.68 12.44
C GLY A 172 10.37 -5.75 13.73
N CYS A 173 11.41 -4.94 13.84
CA CYS A 173 12.14 -4.75 15.09
C CYS A 173 11.53 -3.57 15.85
N PRO A 174 11.17 -3.70 17.15
CA PRO A 174 10.69 -2.56 17.93
C PRO A 174 11.82 -1.59 18.31
N SER A 175 13.07 -2.06 18.33
CA SER A 175 14.23 -1.27 18.74
C SER A 175 14.93 -0.50 17.61
N CYS A 176 14.57 -0.73 16.35
CA CYS A 176 15.12 0.00 15.19
C CYS A 176 14.13 0.03 14.03
N SER A 177 14.50 0.62 12.89
CA SER A 177 13.62 0.74 11.72
C SER A 177 13.60 -0.51 10.82
N PHE A 178 14.11 -1.66 11.27
CA PHE A 178 14.13 -2.89 10.48
C PHE A 178 12.72 -3.45 10.29
N LYS A 179 12.34 -3.72 9.05
CA LYS A 179 11.04 -4.26 8.66
C LYS A 179 11.26 -5.27 7.54
N ALA A 180 10.56 -6.39 7.58
CA ALA A 180 10.73 -7.45 6.61
C ALA A 180 9.39 -8.09 6.23
N ARG A 181 9.24 -8.37 4.94
CA ARG A 181 8.22 -9.27 4.40
C ARG A 181 8.90 -10.59 4.09
N ARG A 182 8.36 -11.67 4.62
CA ARG A 182 8.71 -13.04 4.23
C ARG A 182 7.52 -13.67 3.53
N VAL A 183 7.77 -14.32 2.41
CA VAL A 183 6.78 -15.12 1.67
C VAL A 183 7.34 -16.52 1.55
N ASP A 184 6.69 -17.48 2.18
CA ASP A 184 7.03 -18.90 2.13
C ASP A 184 6.03 -19.62 1.22
N LEU A 185 6.52 -20.37 0.24
CA LEU A 185 5.69 -21.23 -0.61
C LEU A 185 5.28 -22.47 0.20
N LEU A 186 4.01 -22.87 0.09
CA LEU A 186 3.46 -24.06 0.76
C LEU A 186 3.44 -25.30 -0.14
N ASP A 187 4.12 -25.23 -1.28
CA ASP A 187 4.19 -26.26 -2.32
C ASP A 187 5.62 -26.81 -2.46
#